data_AF-A0A1V5FT24-F1
#
_entry.id   AF-A0A1V5FT24-F1
#
_cell.length_a   1.000
_cell.length_b   1.000
_cell.length_c   1.000
_cell.angle_alpha   90.00
_cell.angle_beta   90.00
_cell.angle_gamma   90.00
#
_symmetry.space_group_name_H-M   'P 1'
#
loop_
_entity.id
_entity.type
_entity.pdbx_description
1 polymer ?
#
loop_
_entity_poly.entity_id
_entity_poly.type
_entity_poly.pdbx_seq_one_letter_code
_entity_poly.pdbx_strand_id
1 'polypeptide(L)'
;MKRSPALAALAAVWLLALEQSARAYLDPGSGSMILQLVLGALAATAVALRAFWTQIKALFGLRSAEKRRDGGNGGANPPNDRESGQ
;
A
#
# COMPACT_ATOMS: atom_id res chain seq x y z
N MET A 1 15.32 -12.58 5.56
CA MET A 1 14.08 -12.54 6.37
C MET A 1 13.42 -11.18 6.17
N LYS A 2 12.51 -11.04 5.21
CA LYS A 2 11.80 -9.77 4.97
C LYS A 2 10.82 -9.57 6.13
N ARG A 3 11.19 -8.72 7.09
CA ARG A 3 10.36 -8.39 8.25
C ARG A 3 9.18 -7.56 7.74
N SER A 4 8.06 -8.20 7.46
CA SER A 4 6.85 -7.55 6.99
C SER A 4 6.38 -6.53 8.03
N PRO A 5 6.47 -5.21 7.77
CA PRO A 5 6.12 -4.19 8.77
C PRO A 5 4.64 -4.24 9.15
N ALA A 6 3.81 -4.91 8.34
CA ALA A 6 2.40 -5.15 8.60
C ALA A 6 2.13 -5.89 9.92
N LEU A 7 2.96 -6.88 10.27
CA LEU A 7 2.80 -7.62 11.54
C LEU A 7 3.11 -6.73 12.75
N ALA A 8 4.12 -5.88 12.64
CA ALA A 8 4.46 -4.92 13.70
C ALA A 8 3.37 -3.84 13.85
N ALA A 9 2.81 -3.35 12.74
CA ALA A 9 1.69 -2.42 12.75
C ALA A 9 0.43 -3.05 13.38
N LEU A 10 0.11 -4.29 13.02
CA LEU A 10 -1.05 -5.00 13.56
C LEU A 10 -0.89 -5.26 15.07
N ALA A 11 0.31 -5.65 15.51
CA ALA A 11 0.62 -5.85 16.92
C ALA A 11 0.56 -4.53 17.72
N ALA A 12 1.01 -3.42 17.15
CA ALA A 12 0.91 -2.09 17.77
C ALA A 12 -0.57 -1.66 17.93
N VAL A 13 -1.40 -1.89 16.91
CA VAL A 13 -2.85 -1.63 16.97
C VAL A 13 -3.52 -2.50 18.03
N TRP A 14 -3.15 -3.78 18.11
CA TRP A 14 -3.65 -4.70 19.12
C TRP A 14 -3.28 -4.29 20.55
N LEU A 15 -2.05 -3.80 20.75
CA LEU A 15 -1.59 -3.27 22.05
C LEU A 15 -2.34 -2.01 22.46
N LEU A 16 -2.69 -1.13 21.52
CA LEU A 16 -3.52 0.06 21.80
C LEU A 16 -4.98 -0.30 22.14
N ALA A 17 -5.52 -1.38 21.58
CA ALA A 17 -6.90 -1.81 21.81
C ALA A 17 -7.14 -2.42 23.21
N LEU A 18 -6.08 -2.64 24.00
CA LEU A 18 -6.14 -3.18 25.37
C LEU A 18 -6.39 -2.10 26.45
N GLU A 19 -6.56 -0.82 26.08
CA GLU A 19 -6.94 0.24 27.02
C GLU A 19 -8.33 -0.01 27.63
N GLN A 20 -8.32 -0.55 28.85
CA GLN A 20 -9.49 -0.82 29.67
C GLN A 20 -9.96 0.43 30.41
N SER A 21 -11.28 0.67 30.32
CA SER A 21 -12.14 1.41 31.26
C SER A 21 -11.96 2.95 31.37
N ALA A 22 -12.67 3.67 30.50
CA ALA A 22 -13.00 5.09 30.70
C ALA A 22 -14.22 5.23 31.65
N ARG A 23 -13.98 5.48 32.94
CA ARG A 23 -14.99 5.96 33.90
C ARG A 23 -14.73 7.45 34.16
N ALA A 24 -15.77 8.27 33.94
CA ALA A 24 -15.89 9.72 34.19
C ALA A 24 -15.17 10.67 33.18
N TYR A 25 -15.84 10.94 32.06
CA TYR A 25 -15.37 11.81 30.97
C TYR A 25 -15.69 13.31 31.18
N LEU A 26 -15.47 13.86 32.38
CA LEU A 26 -15.86 15.24 32.71
C LEU A 26 -14.84 16.01 33.56
N ASP A 27 -13.57 15.62 33.54
CA ASP A 27 -12.49 16.50 33.99
C ASP A 27 -11.99 17.36 32.80
N PRO A 28 -11.84 18.69 32.93
CA PRO A 28 -11.49 19.59 31.81
C PRO A 28 -10.18 19.25 31.08
N GLY A 29 -9.34 18.37 31.66
CA GLY A 29 -8.15 17.82 31.02
C GLY A 29 -8.41 16.74 29.95
N SER A 30 -9.50 15.97 30.05
CA SER A 30 -9.77 14.83 29.15
C SER A 30 -10.33 15.24 27.79
N GLY A 31 -11.02 16.38 27.71
CA GLY A 31 -11.57 16.90 26.45
C GLY A 31 -10.49 17.16 25.40
N SER A 32 -9.35 17.72 25.82
CA SER A 32 -8.19 17.97 24.95
C SER A 32 -7.55 16.70 24.43
N MET A 33 -7.56 15.62 25.22
CA MET A 33 -6.97 14.33 24.85
C MET A 33 -7.77 13.65 23.75
N ILE A 34 -9.12 13.68 23.81
CA ILE A 34 -9.94 13.19 22.69
C ILE A 34 -9.74 14.04 21.45
N LEU A 35 -9.66 15.37 21.58
CA LEU A 35 -9.42 16.23 20.43
C LEU A 35 -8.08 15.90 19.76
N GLN A 36 -7.02 15.70 20.55
CA GLN A 36 -5.72 15.25 20.05
C GLN A 36 -5.79 13.88 19.39
N LEU A 37 -6.56 12.95 19.94
CA LEU A 37 -6.72 11.61 19.37
C LEU A 37 -7.49 11.64 18.04
N VAL A 38 -8.54 12.46 17.94
CA VAL A 38 -9.27 12.70 16.68
C VAL A 38 -8.36 13.34 15.64
N LEU A 39 -7.63 14.40 16.01
CA LEU A 39 -6.69 15.07 15.11
C LEU A 39 -5.54 14.13 14.67
N GLY A 40 -5.00 13.35 15.61
CA GLY A 40 -3.98 12.34 15.35
C GLY A 40 -4.48 11.23 14.43
N ALA A 41 -5.70 10.72 14.65
CA ALA A 41 -6.33 9.73 13.81
C ALA A 41 -6.59 10.25 12.39
N LEU A 42 -7.07 11.49 12.25
CA LEU A 42 -7.25 12.14 10.95
C LEU A 42 -5.93 12.31 10.21
N ALA A 43 -4.89 12.80 10.89
CA ALA A 43 -3.57 12.97 10.31
C ALA A 43 -2.97 11.61 9.88
N ALA A 44 -3.03 10.60 10.74
CA ALA A 44 -2.56 9.25 10.44
C ALA A 44 -3.32 8.64 9.26
N THR A 45 -4.65 8.81 9.21
CA THR A 45 -5.49 8.33 8.11
C THR A 45 -5.11 9.03 6.80
N ALA A 46 -4.94 10.35 6.80
CA ALA A 46 -4.55 11.10 5.61
C ALA A 46 -3.17 10.67 5.08
N VAL A 47 -2.20 10.49 5.98
CA VAL A 47 -0.86 10.00 5.64
C VAL A 47 -0.93 8.57 5.11
N ALA A 48 -1.70 7.69 5.74
CA ALA A 48 -1.90 6.32 5.26
C ALA A 48 -2.55 6.30 3.88
N LEU A 49 -3.60 7.09 3.64
CA LEU A 49 -4.26 7.19 2.33
C LEU A 49 -3.28 7.64 1.25
N ARG A 50 -2.45 8.64 1.55
CA ARG A 50 -1.42 9.15 0.63
C ARG A 50 -0.32 8.12 0.39
N ALA A 51 0.17 7.46 1.43
CA ALA A 51 1.24 6.46 1.33
C ALA A 51 0.79 5.20 0.57
N PHE A 52 -0.44 4.76 0.80
CA PHE A 52 -1.00 3.54 0.21
C PHE A 52 -1.84 3.81 -1.05
N TRP A 53 -1.84 5.03 -1.61
CA TRP A 53 -2.65 5.37 -2.78
C TRP A 53 -2.47 4.40 -3.95
N THR A 54 -1.25 3.93 -4.19
CA THR A 54 -0.94 2.93 -5.23
C THR A 54 -1.49 1.54 -4.91
N GLN A 55 -1.41 1.11 -3.65
CA GLN A 55 -1.94 -0.16 -3.16
C GLN A 55 -3.47 -0.15 -3.14
N ILE A 56 -4.09 0.95 -2.69
CA ILE A 56 -5.54 1.15 -2.70
C ILE A 56 -6.08 1.08 -4.13
N LYS A 57 -5.44 1.76 -5.09
CA LYS A 57 -5.78 1.65 -6.52
C LYS A 57 -5.60 0.23 -7.06
N ALA A 58 -4.56 -0.48 -6.62
CA ALA A 58 -4.32 -1.86 -7.02
C ALA A 58 -5.35 -2.84 -6.43
N LEU A 59 -5.81 -2.62 -5.18
CA LEU A 59 -6.85 -3.39 -4.52
C LEU A 59 -8.23 -3.15 -5.14
N PHE A 60 -8.53 -1.92 -5.54
CA PHE A 60 -9.74 -1.57 -6.28
C PHE A 60 -9.75 -2.08 -7.72
N GLY A 61 -8.76 -2.88 -8.14
CA GLY A 61 -8.78 -3.53 -9.44
C GLY A 61 -8.59 -2.57 -10.61
N LEU A 62 -8.18 -1.30 -10.37
CA LEU A 62 -7.58 -0.46 -11.41
C LEU A 62 -6.15 -0.95 -11.69
N ARG A 63 -6.02 -2.23 -12.02
CA ARG A 63 -5.07 -2.62 -13.05
C ARG A 63 -5.59 -1.94 -14.30
N SER A 64 -5.08 -0.73 -14.58
CA SER A 64 -4.80 -0.43 -15.98
C SER A 64 -4.11 -1.67 -16.49
N ALA A 65 -4.78 -2.32 -17.43
CA ALA A 65 -4.16 -3.29 -18.29
C ALA A 65 -3.02 -2.53 -18.98
N GLU A 66 -1.89 -2.38 -18.29
CA GLU A 66 -0.61 -2.17 -18.93
C GLU A 66 -0.40 -3.50 -19.65
N LYS A 67 -0.95 -3.46 -20.86
CA LYS A 67 -0.98 -4.46 -21.88
C LYS A 67 0.31 -5.25 -21.76
N ARG A 68 0.18 -6.56 -21.61
CA ARG A 68 1.24 -7.51 -21.91
C ARG A 68 1.87 -7.10 -23.24
N ARG A 69 2.97 -6.34 -23.19
CA ARG A 69 3.99 -6.32 -24.22
C ARG A 69 4.96 -7.40 -23.85
N ASP A 70 4.47 -8.63 -23.88
CA ASP A 70 5.35 -9.73 -24.13
C ASP A 70 4.66 -10.68 -25.11
N GLY A 71 5.24 -10.71 -26.29
CA GLY A 71 4.86 -11.47 -27.45
C GLY A 71 6.09 -11.54 -28.32
N GLY A 72 7.16 -12.09 -27.75
CA GLY A 72 8.32 -12.53 -28.52
C GLY A 72 7.90 -13.53 -29.59
N ASN A 73 8.19 -13.19 -30.84
CA ASN A 73 8.52 -14.11 -31.92
C ASN A 73 9.78 -13.49 -32.54
N GLY A 74 10.98 -14.02 -32.33
CA GLY A 74 11.34 -15.37 -32.72
C GLY A 74 11.87 -15.31 -34.15
N GLY A 75 13.19 -15.12 -34.27
CA GLY A 75 14.00 -15.47 -35.44
C GLY A 75 13.54 -14.99 -36.81
N ALA A 76 14.04 -13.83 -37.24
CA ALA A 76 14.42 -13.66 -38.64
C ALA A 76 15.94 -13.48 -38.66
N ASN A 77 16.64 -14.60 -38.85
CA ASN A 77 18.00 -14.62 -39.34
C ASN A 77 18.06 -13.70 -40.58
N PRO A 78 19.05 -12.81 -40.76
CA PRO A 78 19.18 -12.10 -42.02
C PRO A 78 19.17 -13.12 -43.18
N PRO A 79 18.54 -12.80 -44.32
CA PRO A 79 18.68 -13.61 -45.52
C PRO A 79 20.18 -13.80 -45.76
N ASN A 80 20.67 -15.03 -45.63
CA ASN A 80 21.96 -15.40 -46.17
C ASN A 80 21.73 -15.77 -47.63
N ASP A 81 21.77 -14.75 -48.48
CA ASP A 81 21.86 -14.86 -49.93
C ASP A 81 23.29 -14.54 -50.39
N ARG A 82 24.27 -15.10 -49.68
CA ARG A 82 25.44 -15.67 -50.36
C ARG A 82 25.04 -17.10 -50.69
N GLU A 83 25.08 -17.48 -51.98
CA GLU A 83 24.79 -18.81 -52.55
C GLU A 83 23.44 -18.97 -53.28
N SER A 84 23.27 -18.26 -54.42
CA SER A 84 22.68 -18.90 -55.61
C SER A 84 23.02 -18.14 -56.90
N GLY A 85 24.06 -18.60 -57.58
CA GLY A 85 24.08 -18.57 -59.05
C GLY A 85 24.93 -17.49 -59.73
N GLN A 86 26.00 -18.00 -60.35
CA GLN A 86 26.65 -17.55 -61.59
C GLN A 86 27.87 -16.64 -61.45
#